data_AF-A0A2S6RAF1-F1
#
_entry.id   AF-A0A2S6RAF1-F1
#
_cell.length_a   1.000
_cell.length_b   1.000
_cell.length_c   1.000
_cell.angle_alpha   90.00
_cell.angle_beta   90.00
_cell.angle_gamma   90.00
#
_symmetry.space_group_name_H-M   'P 1'
#
loop_
_entity.id
_entity.type
_entity.pdbx_description
1 polymer ?
#
loop_
_entity_poly.entity_id
_entity_poly.type
_entity_poly.pdbx_seq_one_letter_code
_entity_poly.pdbx_strand_id
1 'polypeptide(L)'
;SIGINRISIGVQSFNNNDLLLLNKNFSKKKAINTIFNAAKYFNNIGIDLIFGIPGSSREAFEKQLYFCRELPIKHISLYEFDLINKLQQADYLEDCSFYDKKKEILEERNFIQYETSSYSISGYQSSYIKSVFGMKNYIGIGPSAHSRIAGNTSVIKIKNTNNLESWLEKSKNNFRERIMSQQKKIEELLILGLSSSEGVRIKDLEAVTKNNVGKYINFENIKNLKKKNLILEKKGRVCLSTRGMLVINNIVSNILN
;
A
#
# COMPACT_ATOMS: atom_id res chain seq x y z
N SER A 1 -10.77 2.84 -28.72
CA SER A 1 -10.29 2.58 -27.34
C SER A 1 -10.73 3.72 -26.45
N ILE A 2 -11.30 3.46 -25.26
CA ILE A 2 -11.76 4.49 -24.30
C ILE A 2 -10.67 4.93 -23.31
N GLY A 3 -9.39 4.65 -23.61
CA GLY A 3 -8.24 5.13 -22.83
C GLY A 3 -7.86 4.28 -21.61
N ILE A 4 -8.57 3.18 -21.33
CA ILE A 4 -8.15 2.25 -20.27
C ILE A 4 -6.88 1.53 -20.71
N ASN A 5 -5.80 1.72 -19.96
CA ASN A 5 -4.46 1.20 -20.29
C ASN A 5 -3.94 0.16 -19.30
N ARG A 6 -4.71 -0.18 -18.26
CA ARG A 6 -4.35 -1.11 -17.19
C ARG A 6 -5.58 -1.85 -16.66
N ILE A 7 -5.38 -3.08 -16.21
CA ILE A 7 -6.34 -3.86 -15.43
C ILE A 7 -5.65 -4.48 -14.20
N SER A 8 -6.35 -4.61 -13.08
CA SER A 8 -5.92 -5.42 -11.93
C SER A 8 -6.90 -6.55 -11.72
N ILE A 9 -6.41 -7.77 -11.50
CA ILE A 9 -7.22 -8.98 -11.37
C ILE A 9 -7.09 -9.53 -9.96
N GLY A 10 -8.20 -9.62 -9.23
CA GLY A 10 -8.24 -10.24 -7.90
C GLY A 10 -8.10 -11.75 -7.97
N VAL A 11 -6.85 -12.25 -8.00
CA VAL A 11 -6.54 -13.68 -8.04
C VAL A 11 -6.66 -14.31 -6.65
N GLN A 12 -6.21 -13.58 -5.64
CA GLN A 12 -6.14 -13.94 -4.22
C GLN A 12 -5.21 -15.11 -3.90
N SER A 13 -5.28 -16.23 -4.60
CA SER A 13 -4.34 -17.33 -4.48
C SER A 13 -4.30 -18.18 -5.76
N PHE A 14 -3.13 -18.76 -6.05
CA PHE A 14 -2.94 -19.81 -7.06
C PHE A 14 -2.97 -21.22 -6.45
N ASN A 15 -3.47 -21.35 -5.22
CA ASN A 15 -3.76 -22.61 -4.55
C ASN A 15 -5.28 -22.73 -4.33
N ASN A 16 -5.89 -23.83 -4.79
CA ASN A 16 -7.33 -24.02 -4.67
C ASN A 16 -7.79 -24.15 -3.20
N ASN A 17 -6.96 -24.69 -2.30
CA ASN A 17 -7.32 -24.80 -0.88
C ASN A 17 -7.38 -23.42 -0.22
N ASP A 18 -6.42 -22.55 -0.51
CA ASP A 18 -6.44 -21.15 -0.07
C ASP A 18 -7.69 -20.42 -0.59
N LEU A 19 -8.06 -20.65 -1.86
CA LEU A 19 -9.27 -20.05 -2.45
C LEU A 19 -10.54 -20.51 -1.71
N LEU A 20 -10.61 -21.78 -1.31
CA LEU A 20 -11.70 -22.29 -0.47
C LEU A 20 -11.70 -21.63 0.92
N LEU A 21 -10.54 -21.52 1.58
CA LEU A 21 -10.40 -20.84 2.87
C LEU A 21 -10.80 -19.36 2.80
N LEU A 22 -10.61 -18.72 1.65
CA LEU A 22 -11.01 -17.34 1.37
C LEU A 22 -12.46 -17.20 0.86
N ASN A 23 -13.25 -18.28 0.90
CA ASN A 23 -14.63 -18.34 0.38
C ASN A 23 -14.74 -17.87 -1.08
N LYS A 24 -13.80 -18.28 -1.95
CA LYS A 24 -13.80 -17.95 -3.38
C LYS A 24 -14.39 -19.09 -4.20
N ASN A 25 -15.37 -18.75 -5.02
CA ASN A 25 -16.07 -19.69 -5.90
C ASN A 25 -15.39 -19.85 -7.29
N PHE A 26 -14.07 -19.70 -7.35
CA PHE A 26 -13.30 -19.88 -8.59
C PHE A 26 -12.00 -20.64 -8.31
N SER A 27 -11.39 -21.19 -9.35
CA SER A 27 -10.17 -22.01 -9.24
C SER A 27 -8.93 -21.31 -9.80
N LYS A 28 -7.75 -21.84 -9.48
CA LYS A 28 -6.45 -21.49 -10.11
C LYS A 28 -6.56 -21.42 -11.63
N LYS A 29 -7.20 -22.43 -12.25
CA LYS A 29 -7.38 -22.51 -13.72
C LYS A 29 -8.18 -21.32 -14.25
N LYS A 30 -9.26 -20.92 -13.56
CA LYS A 30 -10.05 -19.75 -13.94
C LYS A 30 -9.23 -18.47 -13.85
N ALA A 31 -8.47 -18.29 -12.76
CA ALA A 31 -7.60 -17.11 -12.59
C ALA A 31 -6.56 -17.00 -13.72
N ILE A 32 -5.85 -18.10 -14.03
CA ILE A 32 -4.87 -18.14 -15.12
C ILE A 32 -5.53 -17.79 -16.46
N ASN A 33 -6.67 -18.42 -16.79
CA ASN A 33 -7.38 -18.14 -18.04
C ASN A 33 -7.81 -16.67 -18.13
N THR A 34 -8.26 -16.07 -17.02
CA THR A 34 -8.61 -14.64 -16.98
C THR A 34 -7.40 -13.76 -17.27
N ILE A 35 -6.22 -14.06 -16.70
CA ILE A 35 -4.98 -13.31 -16.94
C ILE A 35 -4.57 -13.39 -18.41
N PHE A 36 -4.52 -14.59 -19.00
CA PHE A 36 -4.15 -14.75 -20.41
C PHE A 36 -5.18 -14.15 -21.37
N ASN A 37 -6.46 -14.17 -21.02
CA ASN A 37 -7.48 -13.46 -21.80
C ASN A 37 -7.31 -11.94 -21.71
N ALA A 38 -6.98 -11.40 -20.54
CA ALA A 38 -6.69 -9.97 -20.37
C ALA A 38 -5.43 -9.57 -21.16
N ALA A 39 -4.42 -10.44 -21.25
CA ALA A 39 -3.19 -10.20 -22.00
C ALA A 39 -3.39 -10.03 -23.51
N LYS A 40 -4.54 -10.44 -24.05
CA LYS A 40 -4.93 -10.15 -25.45
C LYS A 40 -5.24 -8.67 -25.67
N TYR A 41 -5.53 -7.92 -24.61
CA TYR A 41 -6.01 -6.54 -24.67
C TYR A 41 -5.17 -5.55 -23.85
N PHE A 42 -4.47 -6.02 -22.81
CA PHE A 42 -3.71 -5.19 -21.88
C PHE A 42 -2.26 -5.65 -21.74
N ASN A 43 -1.33 -4.70 -21.91
CA ASN A 43 0.09 -4.91 -21.60
C ASN A 43 0.42 -4.64 -20.12
N ASN A 44 -0.44 -3.89 -19.42
CA ASN A 44 -0.28 -3.52 -18.01
C ASN A 44 -1.31 -4.28 -17.17
N ILE A 45 -0.95 -5.50 -16.77
CA ILE A 45 -1.81 -6.37 -15.95
C ILE A 45 -1.24 -6.43 -14.54
N GLY A 46 -2.07 -6.06 -13.57
CA GLY A 46 -1.86 -6.30 -12.15
C GLY A 46 -2.59 -7.55 -11.67
N ILE A 47 -2.06 -8.19 -10.63
CA ILE A 47 -2.79 -9.19 -9.86
C ILE A 47 -2.75 -8.86 -8.38
N ASP A 48 -3.80 -9.23 -7.67
CA ASP A 48 -3.86 -9.12 -6.21
C ASP A 48 -3.79 -10.53 -5.60
N LEU A 49 -2.90 -10.72 -4.62
CA LEU A 49 -2.68 -11.97 -3.90
C LEU A 49 -2.78 -11.73 -2.40
N ILE A 50 -3.22 -12.76 -1.68
CA ILE A 50 -3.36 -12.77 -0.23
C ILE A 50 -2.43 -13.84 0.34
N PHE A 51 -1.66 -13.50 1.37
CA PHE A 51 -0.76 -14.43 2.07
C PHE A 51 -1.03 -14.46 3.58
N GLY A 52 -0.46 -15.43 4.29
CA GLY A 52 -0.69 -15.59 5.73
C GLY A 52 -2.10 -16.11 6.05
N ILE A 53 -2.71 -16.82 5.09
CA ILE A 53 -4.02 -17.45 5.24
C ILE A 53 -3.89 -18.61 6.24
N PRO A 54 -4.74 -18.69 7.28
CA PRO A 54 -4.71 -19.80 8.23
C PRO A 54 -4.82 -21.15 7.52
N GLY A 55 -3.86 -22.05 7.78
CA GLY A 55 -3.77 -23.36 7.12
C GLY A 55 -2.95 -23.38 5.82
N SER A 56 -2.50 -22.23 5.30
CA SER A 56 -1.51 -22.15 4.22
C SER A 56 -0.10 -22.00 4.78
N SER A 57 0.85 -22.77 4.27
CA SER A 57 2.27 -22.64 4.65
C SER A 57 2.96 -21.51 3.90
N ARG A 58 4.10 -21.03 4.43
CA ARG A 58 4.93 -20.01 3.77
C ARG A 58 5.53 -20.53 2.47
N GLU A 59 5.99 -21.78 2.46
CA GLU A 59 6.55 -22.46 1.29
C GLU A 59 5.50 -22.62 0.19
N ALA A 60 4.24 -22.88 0.57
CA ALA A 60 3.13 -22.93 -0.38
C ALA A 60 2.90 -21.57 -1.04
N PHE A 61 3.01 -20.47 -0.29
CA PHE A 61 2.91 -19.13 -0.84
C PHE A 61 4.11 -18.74 -1.72
N GLU A 62 5.34 -19.10 -1.31
CA GLU A 62 6.55 -18.89 -2.12
C GLU A 62 6.44 -19.58 -3.49
N LYS A 63 5.93 -20.82 -3.54
CA LYS A 63 5.63 -21.51 -4.81
C LYS A 63 4.65 -20.73 -5.70
N GLN A 64 3.70 -20.02 -5.11
CA GLN A 64 2.78 -19.17 -5.86
C GLN A 64 3.50 -17.93 -6.43
N LEU A 65 4.43 -17.32 -5.69
CA LEU A 65 5.26 -16.21 -6.20
C LEU A 65 6.16 -16.66 -7.35
N TYR A 66 6.80 -17.83 -7.24
CA TYR A 66 7.53 -18.41 -8.37
C TYR A 66 6.60 -18.64 -9.57
N PHE A 67 5.40 -19.17 -9.35
CA PHE A 67 4.42 -19.35 -10.42
C PHE A 67 3.97 -18.03 -11.07
N CYS A 68 4.00 -16.89 -10.36
CA CYS A 68 3.71 -15.58 -10.96
C CYS A 68 4.70 -15.21 -12.07
N ARG A 69 5.91 -15.80 -12.06
CA ARG A 69 6.88 -15.70 -13.16
C ARG A 69 6.38 -16.42 -14.43
N GLU A 70 5.42 -17.30 -14.29
CA GLU A 70 4.56 -17.86 -15.34
C GLU A 70 3.86 -16.84 -16.26
N LEU A 71 3.56 -15.67 -15.70
CA LEU A 71 2.40 -14.92 -16.13
C LEU A 71 2.76 -13.61 -16.85
N PRO A 72 1.95 -13.17 -17.82
CA PRO A 72 2.14 -11.91 -18.55
C PRO A 72 1.68 -10.70 -17.72
N ILE A 73 2.18 -10.58 -16.49
CA ILE A 73 1.82 -9.53 -15.53
C ILE A 73 2.96 -8.53 -15.35
N LYS A 74 2.62 -7.29 -15.00
CA LYS A 74 3.57 -6.18 -14.77
C LYS A 74 3.45 -5.56 -13.38
N HIS A 75 2.41 -5.93 -12.63
CA HIS A 75 2.18 -5.45 -11.26
C HIS A 75 1.62 -6.58 -10.36
N ILE A 76 2.01 -6.58 -9.09
CA ILE A 76 1.52 -7.51 -8.06
C ILE A 76 1.23 -6.72 -6.78
N SER A 77 0.02 -6.86 -6.23
CA SER A 77 -0.31 -6.43 -4.87
C SER A 77 -0.30 -7.65 -3.95
N LEU A 78 0.44 -7.59 -2.84
CA LEU A 78 0.49 -8.62 -1.81
C LEU A 78 -0.17 -8.13 -0.53
N TYR A 79 -1.29 -8.74 -0.16
CA TYR A 79 -2.02 -8.42 1.06
C TYR A 79 -1.82 -9.52 2.10
N GLU A 80 -1.58 -9.12 3.35
CA GLU A 80 -1.56 -10.06 4.46
C GLU A 80 -2.97 -10.28 4.99
N PHE A 81 -3.39 -11.54 5.12
CA PHE A 81 -4.74 -11.92 5.53
C PHE A 81 -5.12 -11.36 6.91
N ASP A 82 -4.21 -11.46 7.89
CA ASP A 82 -4.47 -11.03 9.26
C ASP A 82 -3.44 -10.00 9.76
N LEU A 83 -3.33 -8.90 9.02
CA LEU A 83 -2.44 -7.81 9.40
C LEU A 83 -2.87 -7.15 10.73
N ILE A 84 -4.17 -7.07 11.00
CA ILE A 84 -4.72 -6.31 12.13
C ILE A 84 -4.43 -7.00 13.46
N ASN A 85 -4.63 -8.32 13.58
CA ASN A 85 -4.37 -9.01 14.85
C ASN A 85 -2.87 -9.15 15.13
N LYS A 86 -2.03 -9.24 14.09
CA LYS A 86 -0.58 -9.31 14.23
C LYS A 86 0.05 -8.00 14.68
N LEU A 87 -0.46 -6.86 14.22
CA LEU A 87 0.00 -5.54 14.65
C LEU A 87 -0.24 -5.26 16.14
N GLN A 88 -1.11 -6.03 16.82
CA GLN A 88 -1.34 -5.95 18.26
C GLN A 88 -0.35 -6.80 19.09
N GLN A 89 0.41 -7.70 18.46
CA GLN A 89 1.40 -8.54 19.15
C GLN A 89 2.77 -7.84 19.13
N ALA A 90 3.35 -7.62 20.32
CA ALA A 90 4.56 -6.83 20.52
C ALA A 90 5.83 -7.42 19.86
N ASP A 91 5.82 -8.71 19.53
CA ASP A 91 7.01 -9.45 19.05
C ASP A 91 7.01 -9.79 17.55
N TYR A 92 6.27 -9.03 16.74
CA TYR A 92 6.19 -9.24 15.28
C TYR A 92 7.53 -9.15 14.51
N LEU A 93 8.61 -8.75 15.18
CA LEU A 93 9.94 -8.62 14.61
C LEU A 93 10.81 -9.88 14.65
N GLU A 94 10.35 -10.97 15.30
CA GLU A 94 11.19 -12.16 15.50
C GLU A 94 11.48 -12.95 14.21
N ASP A 95 10.60 -12.87 13.19
CA ASP A 95 10.83 -13.57 11.93
C ASP A 95 10.41 -12.77 10.69
N CYS A 96 11.30 -11.85 10.30
CA CYS A 96 11.18 -11.07 9.07
C CYS A 96 11.67 -11.82 7.81
N SER A 97 12.25 -13.02 7.97
CA SER A 97 12.93 -13.75 6.89
C SER A 97 11.98 -14.03 5.72
N PHE A 98 10.71 -14.31 6.01
CA PHE A 98 9.68 -14.50 5.01
C PHE A 98 9.43 -13.24 4.15
N TYR A 99 9.49 -12.04 4.74
CA TYR A 99 9.29 -10.80 3.97
C TYR A 99 10.47 -10.50 3.05
N ASP A 100 11.68 -10.70 3.55
CA ASP A 100 12.89 -10.58 2.73
C ASP A 100 12.89 -11.62 1.61
N LYS A 101 12.47 -12.87 1.89
CA LYS A 101 12.40 -13.93 0.86
C LYS A 101 11.37 -13.63 -0.22
N LYS A 102 10.16 -13.17 0.14
CA LYS A 102 9.15 -12.72 -0.83
C LYS A 102 9.69 -11.63 -1.74
N LYS A 103 10.38 -10.65 -1.16
CA LYS A 103 10.97 -9.53 -1.89
C LYS A 103 12.05 -10.02 -2.87
N GLU A 104 12.96 -10.88 -2.42
CA GLU A 104 13.99 -11.50 -3.25
C GLU A 104 13.38 -12.22 -4.47
N ILE A 105 12.40 -13.10 -4.25
CA ILE A 105 11.72 -13.87 -5.31
C ILE A 105 11.11 -12.95 -6.38
N LEU A 106 10.54 -11.81 -5.96
CA LEU A 106 9.94 -10.83 -6.86
C LEU A 106 11.01 -10.01 -7.60
N GLU A 107 12.06 -9.58 -6.91
CA GLU A 107 13.16 -8.81 -7.48
C GLU A 107 13.92 -9.60 -8.57
N GLU A 108 14.01 -10.93 -8.47
CA GLU A 108 14.55 -11.80 -9.53
C GLU A 108 13.84 -11.64 -10.89
N ARG A 109 12.59 -11.15 -10.90
CA ARG A 109 11.83 -10.84 -12.12
C ARG A 109 11.61 -9.33 -12.30
N ASN A 110 12.46 -8.51 -11.70
CA ASN A 110 12.40 -7.05 -11.75
C ASN A 110 11.10 -6.45 -11.17
N PHE A 111 10.38 -7.19 -10.32
CA PHE A 111 9.27 -6.64 -9.55
C PHE A 111 9.80 -5.89 -8.35
N ILE A 112 9.83 -4.56 -8.45
CA ILE A 112 10.37 -3.69 -7.42
C ILE A 112 9.23 -3.23 -6.54
N GLN A 113 9.39 -3.39 -5.21
CA GLN A 113 8.46 -2.84 -4.24
C GLN A 113 8.49 -1.31 -4.31
N TYR A 114 7.35 -0.68 -4.58
CA TYR A 114 7.26 0.79 -4.60
C TYR A 114 6.40 1.35 -3.47
N GLU A 115 5.53 0.53 -2.86
CA GLU A 115 4.90 0.78 -1.56
C GLU A 115 4.70 -0.54 -0.79
N THR A 116 4.37 -0.46 0.49
CA THR A 116 4.15 -1.57 1.44
C THR A 116 3.57 -2.86 0.84
N SER A 117 2.52 -2.79 0.02
CA SER A 117 1.88 -3.96 -0.57
C SER A 117 2.14 -4.16 -2.07
N SER A 118 2.70 -3.19 -2.79
CA SER A 118 2.73 -3.21 -4.26
C SER A 118 4.13 -3.34 -4.83
N TYR A 119 4.23 -4.21 -5.81
CA TYR A 119 5.40 -4.49 -6.61
C TYR A 119 5.08 -4.27 -8.08
N SER A 120 6.03 -3.73 -8.84
CA SER A 120 5.87 -3.64 -10.29
C SER A 120 7.20 -3.69 -11.01
N ILE A 121 7.14 -4.07 -12.28
CA ILE A 121 8.22 -3.75 -13.20
C ILE A 121 8.34 -2.23 -13.32
N SER A 122 9.57 -1.73 -13.47
CA SER A 122 9.81 -0.29 -13.62
C SER A 122 8.98 0.30 -14.77
N GLY A 123 8.33 1.44 -14.53
CA GLY A 123 7.42 2.08 -15.48
C GLY A 123 5.96 1.61 -15.40
N TYR A 124 5.67 0.53 -14.66
CA TYR A 124 4.32 -0.03 -14.49
C TYR A 124 3.71 0.23 -13.10
N GLN A 125 4.31 1.12 -12.30
CA GLN A 125 3.74 1.56 -11.04
C GLN A 125 2.35 2.18 -11.28
N SER A 126 1.41 1.93 -10.37
CA SER A 126 0.08 2.56 -10.47
C SER A 126 0.18 4.05 -10.19
N SER A 127 -0.18 4.89 -11.17
CA SER A 127 -0.22 6.35 -11.01
C SER A 127 -1.18 6.77 -9.89
N TYR A 128 -2.29 6.05 -9.71
CA TYR A 128 -3.23 6.30 -8.62
C TYR A 128 -2.58 6.01 -7.26
N ILE A 129 -1.97 4.83 -7.07
CA ILE A 129 -1.31 4.47 -5.81
C ILE A 129 -0.17 5.45 -5.52
N LYS A 130 0.68 5.76 -6.52
CA LYS A 130 1.73 6.78 -6.36
C LYS A 130 1.16 8.15 -5.96
N SER A 131 -0.02 8.52 -6.47
CA SER A 131 -0.67 9.79 -6.12
C SER A 131 -1.22 9.78 -4.70
N VAL A 132 -1.82 8.67 -4.26
CA VAL A 132 -2.30 8.52 -2.88
C VAL A 132 -1.14 8.63 -1.90
N PHE A 133 -0.09 7.82 -2.07
CA PHE A 133 1.06 7.75 -1.18
C PHE A 133 1.94 9.01 -1.28
N GLY A 134 2.03 9.63 -2.45
CA GLY A 134 2.73 10.90 -2.68
C GLY A 134 1.91 12.15 -2.32
N MET A 135 0.86 12.01 -1.51
CA MET A 135 0.03 13.10 -1.00
C MET A 135 -0.66 14.01 -2.05
N LYS A 136 -0.84 13.55 -3.28
CA LYS A 136 -1.49 14.34 -4.35
C LYS A 136 -3.00 14.45 -4.16
N ASN A 137 -3.61 15.47 -4.74
CA ASN A 137 -5.07 15.58 -4.76
C ASN A 137 -5.69 14.45 -5.57
N TYR A 138 -6.84 13.96 -5.10
CA TYR A 138 -7.66 12.99 -5.82
C TYR A 138 -9.12 13.16 -5.43
N ILE A 139 -10.00 12.85 -6.38
CA ILE A 139 -11.44 12.90 -6.20
C ILE A 139 -11.97 11.48 -6.31
N GLY A 140 -12.64 11.04 -5.24
CA GLY A 140 -13.37 9.78 -5.22
C GLY A 140 -14.80 9.99 -5.68
N ILE A 141 -15.24 9.18 -6.64
CA ILE A 141 -16.60 9.21 -7.18
C ILE A 141 -17.27 7.88 -6.84
N GLY A 142 -18.50 7.94 -6.35
CA GLY A 142 -19.29 6.77 -5.97
C GLY A 142 -19.46 6.60 -4.46
N PRO A 143 -20.30 5.65 -4.05
CA PRO A 143 -20.54 5.36 -2.64
C PRO A 143 -19.25 4.90 -1.95
N SER A 144 -19.07 5.32 -0.70
CA SER A 144 -17.87 5.08 0.12
C SER A 144 -16.57 5.70 -0.38
N ALA A 145 -16.57 6.38 -1.53
CA ALA A 145 -15.36 6.96 -2.08
C ALA A 145 -14.85 8.10 -1.20
N HIS A 146 -13.52 8.24 -1.17
CA HIS A 146 -12.85 9.29 -0.43
C HIS A 146 -12.16 10.24 -1.42
N SER A 147 -12.04 11.51 -1.02
CA SER A 147 -11.27 12.51 -1.75
C SER A 147 -10.28 13.18 -0.82
N ARG A 148 -9.18 13.67 -1.39
CA ARG A 148 -8.26 14.59 -0.75
C ARG A 148 -8.09 15.81 -1.63
N ILE A 149 -8.34 16.98 -1.05
CA ILE A 149 -8.14 18.27 -1.68
C ILE A 149 -7.21 19.09 -0.78
N ALA A 150 -5.94 19.15 -1.14
CA ALA A 150 -4.94 20.04 -0.56
C ALA A 150 -4.94 21.37 -1.32
N GLY A 151 -5.20 22.46 -0.61
CA GLY A 151 -4.98 23.83 -1.05
C GLY A 151 -3.76 24.45 -0.36
N ASN A 152 -3.54 25.75 -0.54
CA ASN A 152 -2.35 26.45 -0.02
C ASN A 152 -2.28 26.45 1.52
N THR A 153 -3.41 26.42 2.21
CA THR A 153 -3.48 26.57 3.68
C THR A 153 -4.12 25.38 4.39
N SER A 154 -4.93 24.58 3.69
CA SER A 154 -5.72 23.50 4.28
C SER A 154 -5.68 22.23 3.43
N VAL A 155 -5.88 21.10 4.10
CA VAL A 155 -6.14 19.81 3.46
C VAL A 155 -7.53 19.37 3.89
N ILE A 156 -8.41 19.13 2.92
CA ILE A 156 -9.78 18.71 3.12
C ILE A 156 -9.90 17.25 2.72
N LYS A 157 -10.44 16.43 3.64
CA LYS A 157 -10.84 15.06 3.38
C LYS A 157 -12.35 15.04 3.17
N ILE A 158 -12.78 14.42 2.09
CA ILE A 158 -14.20 14.20 1.80
C ILE A 158 -14.46 12.70 1.82
N LYS A 159 -15.55 12.29 2.45
CA LYS A 159 -16.03 10.91 2.44
C LYS A 159 -17.48 10.89 1.96
N ASN A 160 -17.71 10.24 0.84
CA ASN A 160 -19.05 9.98 0.33
C ASN A 160 -19.76 8.99 1.25
N THR A 161 -21.09 9.10 1.35
CA THR A 161 -21.91 8.12 2.06
C THR A 161 -21.66 6.71 1.52
N ASN A 162 -21.71 5.71 2.40
CA ASN A 162 -21.62 4.30 2.00
C ASN A 162 -22.99 3.71 1.63
N ASN A 163 -24.08 4.39 1.99
CA ASN A 163 -25.43 3.97 1.64
C ASN A 163 -25.74 4.38 0.19
N LEU A 164 -26.09 3.40 -0.65
CA LEU A 164 -26.31 3.61 -2.09
C LEU A 164 -27.53 4.49 -2.37
N GLU A 165 -28.63 4.31 -1.62
CA GLU A 165 -29.86 5.09 -1.80
C GLU A 165 -29.60 6.57 -1.53
N SER A 166 -28.97 6.87 -0.38
CA SER A 166 -28.51 8.21 -0.04
C SER A 166 -27.56 8.74 -1.10
N TRP A 167 -26.61 7.96 -1.63
CA TRP A 167 -25.71 8.43 -2.69
C TRP A 167 -26.46 8.85 -3.98
N LEU A 168 -27.55 8.18 -4.33
CA LEU A 168 -28.33 8.46 -5.54
C LEU A 168 -29.29 9.66 -5.39
N GLU A 169 -29.59 10.08 -4.15
CA GLU A 169 -30.43 11.25 -3.87
C GLU A 169 -29.71 12.56 -4.26
N LYS A 170 -29.95 13.04 -5.49
CA LYS A 170 -29.34 14.28 -6.04
C LYS A 170 -29.63 15.56 -5.25
N SER A 171 -30.66 15.56 -4.40
CA SER A 171 -31.11 16.73 -3.63
C SER A 171 -30.32 16.98 -2.35
N LYS A 172 -29.36 16.11 -1.98
CA LYS A 172 -28.59 16.24 -0.74
C LYS A 172 -27.08 16.18 -1.00
N ASN A 173 -26.33 16.94 -0.20
CA ASN A 173 -24.88 16.77 -0.07
C ASN A 173 -24.62 15.48 0.72
N ASN A 174 -24.51 14.34 0.02
CA ASN A 174 -24.33 13.02 0.64
C ASN A 174 -22.86 12.68 0.91
N PHE A 175 -22.13 13.64 1.48
CA PHE A 175 -20.73 13.49 1.86
C PHE A 175 -20.43 14.21 3.18
N ARG A 176 -19.37 13.78 3.86
CA ARG A 176 -18.81 14.45 5.04
C ARG A 176 -17.47 15.06 4.69
N GLU A 177 -17.25 16.29 5.14
CA GLU A 177 -15.97 16.98 4.99
C GLU A 177 -15.26 17.11 6.34
N ARG A 178 -13.94 17.04 6.31
CA ARG A 178 -13.09 17.30 7.46
C ARG A 178 -11.84 18.06 7.05
N ILE A 179 -11.65 19.25 7.62
CA ILE A 179 -10.38 19.99 7.53
C ILE A 179 -9.37 19.31 8.45
N MET A 180 -8.21 18.97 7.92
CA MET A 180 -7.15 18.32 8.69
C MET A 180 -6.41 19.31 9.58
N SER A 181 -6.26 18.96 10.86
CA SER A 181 -5.35 19.67 11.76
C SER A 181 -3.90 19.52 11.30
N GLN A 182 -3.03 20.41 11.79
CA GLN A 182 -1.61 20.36 11.47
C GLN A 182 -0.96 19.02 11.86
N GLN A 183 -1.28 18.51 13.05
CA GLN A 183 -0.81 17.20 13.52
C GLN A 183 -1.22 16.07 12.57
N LYS A 184 -2.51 16.03 12.19
CA LYS A 184 -3.03 14.96 11.33
C LYS A 184 -2.43 15.00 9.93
N LYS A 185 -2.11 16.18 9.39
CA LYS A 185 -1.40 16.30 8.11
C LYS A 185 -0.01 15.68 8.17
N ILE A 186 0.73 15.92 9.26
CA ILE A 186 2.08 15.39 9.46
C ILE A 186 2.03 13.87 9.67
N GLU A 187 1.12 13.38 10.52
CA GLU A 187 0.89 11.95 10.75
C GLU A 187 0.56 11.22 9.45
N GLU A 188 -0.36 11.74 8.64
CA GLU A 188 -0.70 11.14 7.34
C GLU A 188 0.47 11.19 6.35
N LEU A 189 1.24 12.29 6.32
CA LEU A 189 2.44 12.41 5.49
C LEU A 189 3.48 11.36 5.86
N LEU A 190 3.71 11.14 7.15
CA LEU A 190 4.63 10.13 7.64
C LEU A 190 4.13 8.72 7.31
N ILE A 191 2.86 8.39 7.60
CA ILE A 191 2.31 7.06 7.31
C ILE A 191 2.40 6.78 5.81
N LEU A 192 1.87 7.65 4.97
CA LEU A 192 1.82 7.41 3.52
C LEU A 192 3.21 7.48 2.88
N GLY A 193 4.03 8.45 3.26
CA GLY A 193 5.35 8.64 2.70
C GLY A 193 6.32 7.54 3.13
N LEU A 194 6.30 7.11 4.39
CA LEU A 194 7.14 6.01 4.87
C LEU A 194 6.66 4.64 4.37
N SER A 195 5.37 4.48 4.06
CA SER A 195 4.89 3.28 3.36
C SER A 195 5.35 3.21 1.90
N SER A 196 5.85 4.30 1.32
CA SER A 196 6.45 4.32 -0.01
C SER A 196 7.94 3.97 0.05
N SER A 197 8.42 3.26 -0.97
CA SER A 197 9.86 3.04 -1.18
C SER A 197 10.67 4.33 -1.32
N GLU A 198 10.03 5.41 -1.79
CA GLU A 198 10.66 6.73 -1.91
C GLU A 198 10.83 7.42 -0.54
N GLY A 199 10.12 6.97 0.49
CA GLY A 199 10.15 7.57 1.82
C GLY A 199 9.67 9.02 1.85
N VAL A 200 10.00 9.70 2.95
CA VAL A 200 9.66 11.11 3.20
C VAL A 200 10.88 12.00 3.00
N ARG A 201 10.75 13.10 2.25
CA ARG A 201 11.79 14.14 2.21
C ARG A 201 11.64 15.03 3.42
N ILE A 202 12.75 15.35 4.07
CA ILE A 202 12.76 16.29 5.20
C ILE A 202 12.19 17.66 4.79
N LYS A 203 12.49 18.12 3.56
CA LYS A 203 11.93 19.36 3.01
C LYS A 203 10.40 19.38 2.92
N ASP A 204 9.77 18.23 2.66
CA ASP A 204 8.30 18.17 2.61
C ASP A 204 7.71 18.34 4.03
N LEU A 205 8.38 17.81 5.05
CA LEU A 205 8.03 18.05 6.46
C LEU A 205 8.24 19.51 6.86
N GLU A 206 9.36 20.12 6.45
CA GLU A 206 9.64 21.55 6.70
C GLU A 206 8.55 22.44 6.12
N ALA A 207 8.16 22.21 4.86
CA ALA A 207 7.11 22.96 4.20
C ALA A 207 5.76 22.82 4.94
N VAL A 208 5.37 21.59 5.30
CA VAL A 208 4.11 21.36 6.02
C VAL A 208 4.15 22.01 7.41
N THR A 209 5.27 21.91 8.12
CA THR A 209 5.42 22.42 9.50
C THR A 209 5.77 23.90 9.61
N LYS A 210 5.89 24.62 8.48
CA LYS A 210 6.36 26.01 8.41
C LYS A 210 7.74 26.17 9.09
N ASN A 211 8.68 25.31 8.73
CA ASN A 211 10.05 25.26 9.25
C ASN A 211 10.16 24.99 10.77
N ASN A 212 9.15 24.34 11.37
CA ASN A 212 9.16 23.96 12.79
C ASN A 212 9.03 22.45 12.96
N VAL A 213 9.82 21.67 12.22
CA VAL A 213 9.75 20.20 12.22
C VAL A 213 9.99 19.64 13.62
N GLY A 214 10.94 20.22 14.38
CA GLY A 214 11.30 19.75 15.73
C GLY A 214 10.17 19.85 16.76
N LYS A 215 9.15 20.69 16.54
CA LYS A 215 7.94 20.70 17.37
C LYS A 215 7.11 19.42 17.22
N TYR A 216 7.15 18.80 16.05
CA TYR A 216 6.28 17.69 15.69
C TYR A 216 7.02 16.35 15.60
N ILE A 217 8.33 16.38 15.41
CA ILE A 217 9.16 15.21 15.14
C ILE A 217 10.23 15.05 16.22
N ASN A 218 10.30 13.85 16.78
CA ASN A 218 11.35 13.43 17.69
C ASN A 218 12.55 12.88 16.91
N PHE A 219 13.54 13.75 16.66
CA PHE A 219 14.76 13.37 15.94
C PHE A 219 15.63 12.37 16.69
N GLU A 220 15.57 12.31 18.02
CA GLU A 220 16.34 11.34 18.80
C GLU A 220 15.78 9.93 18.61
N ASN A 221 14.44 9.79 18.57
CA ASN A 221 13.80 8.51 18.24
C ASN A 221 14.12 8.08 16.81
N ILE A 222 14.21 9.01 15.85
CA ILE A 222 14.69 8.69 14.50
C ILE A 222 16.12 8.13 14.54
N LYS A 223 17.06 8.74 15.27
CA LYS A 223 18.43 8.21 15.40
C LYS A 223 18.44 6.81 16.00
N ASN A 224 17.65 6.58 17.04
CA ASN A 224 17.55 5.26 17.69
C ASN A 224 16.99 4.19 16.74
N LEU A 225 15.97 4.52 15.96
CA LEU A 225 15.41 3.62 14.95
C LEU A 225 16.36 3.36 13.77
N LYS A 226 17.24 4.31 13.43
CA LYS A 226 18.34 4.11 12.47
C LYS A 226 19.38 3.12 13.01
N LYS A 227 19.77 3.24 14.29
CA LYS A 227 20.66 2.26 14.94
C LYS A 227 20.08 0.84 14.92
N LYS A 228 18.75 0.71 15.02
CA LYS A 228 18.01 -0.56 14.91
C LYS A 228 17.78 -1.03 13.46
N ASN A 229 18.28 -0.31 12.46
CA ASN A 229 18.08 -0.59 11.03
C ASN A 229 16.59 -0.67 10.60
N LEU A 230 15.71 0.05 11.30
CA LEU A 230 14.28 0.16 10.95
C LEU A 230 14.03 1.35 10.03
N ILE A 231 14.78 2.44 10.25
CA ILE A 231 14.80 3.61 9.39
C ILE A 231 16.12 3.65 8.62
N LEU A 232 16.03 3.97 7.33
CA LEU A 232 17.15 4.18 6.43
C LEU A 232 17.15 5.64 5.96
N GLU A 233 18.33 6.16 5.63
CA GLU A 233 18.47 7.45 4.96
C GLU A 233 19.07 7.28 3.58
N LYS A 234 18.38 7.80 2.56
CA LYS A 234 18.82 7.71 1.16
C LYS A 234 18.59 9.04 0.46
N LYS A 235 19.66 9.72 0.03
CA LYS A 235 19.58 10.95 -0.77
C LYS A 235 18.67 12.03 -0.14
N GLY A 236 18.81 12.27 1.17
CA GLY A 236 18.00 13.26 1.92
C GLY A 236 16.54 12.85 2.17
N ARG A 237 16.23 11.55 2.04
CA ARG A 237 14.93 10.96 2.37
C ARG A 237 15.06 9.98 3.52
N VAL A 238 14.05 9.99 4.38
CA VAL A 238 13.84 8.98 5.42
C VAL A 238 12.98 7.87 4.84
N CYS A 239 13.51 6.66 4.78
CA CYS A 239 12.84 5.47 4.24
C CYS A 239 12.78 4.39 5.33
N LEU A 240 11.98 3.34 5.09
CA LEU A 240 11.96 2.17 5.94
C LEU A 240 12.77 1.01 5.33
N SER A 241 13.38 0.20 6.18
CA SER A 241 13.83 -1.14 5.79
C SER A 241 12.63 -2.09 5.64
N THR A 242 12.84 -3.31 5.13
CA THR A 242 11.77 -4.33 5.11
C THR A 242 11.15 -4.50 6.50
N ARG A 243 12.01 -4.60 7.53
CA ARG A 243 11.60 -4.69 8.94
C ARG A 243 10.85 -3.45 9.40
N GLY A 244 11.30 -2.26 8.99
CA GLY A 244 10.62 -1.01 9.33
C GLY A 244 9.20 -0.93 8.78
N MET A 245 8.98 -1.38 7.53
CA MET A 245 7.65 -1.36 6.90
C MET A 245 6.61 -2.17 7.68
N LEU A 246 7.03 -3.27 8.30
CA LEU A 246 6.17 -4.16 9.11
C LEU A 246 5.61 -3.48 10.36
N VAL A 247 6.35 -2.52 10.90
CA VAL A 247 6.00 -1.83 12.15
C VAL A 247 5.81 -0.33 11.94
N ILE A 248 5.39 0.07 10.74
CA ILE A 248 5.28 1.49 10.36
C ILE A 248 4.42 2.31 11.34
N ASN A 249 3.29 1.78 11.81
CA ASN A 249 2.43 2.48 12.76
C ASN A 249 3.17 2.75 14.08
N ASN A 250 3.93 1.77 14.58
CA ASN A 250 4.77 1.95 15.77
C ASN A 250 5.88 2.97 15.52
N ILE A 251 6.54 2.92 14.35
CA ILE A 251 7.57 3.90 13.98
C ILE A 251 6.99 5.31 13.96
N VAL A 252 5.87 5.53 13.28
CA VAL A 252 5.22 6.84 13.18
C VAL A 252 4.85 7.36 14.56
N SER A 253 4.21 6.53 15.40
CA SER A 253 3.87 6.92 16.77
C SER A 253 5.09 7.26 17.63
N ASN A 254 6.23 6.58 17.41
CA ASN A 254 7.48 6.87 18.14
C ASN A 254 8.15 8.17 17.69
N ILE A 255 8.07 8.53 16.41
CA ILE A 255 8.76 9.72 15.89
C ILE A 255 7.91 10.99 15.96
N LEU A 256 6.62 10.89 16.26
CA LEU A 256 5.77 12.04 16.56
C LEU A 256 5.97 12.50 18.01
N ASN A 257 6.01 13.81 18.22
CA ASN A 257 5.93 14.42 19.56
C ASN A 257 4.47 14.53 20.05
#